data_AF-A0A3C1L5F5-F1
#
_entry.id   AF-A0A3C1L5F5-F1
#
_cell.length_a   1.000
_cell.length_b   1.000
_cell.length_c   1.000
_cell.angle_alpha   90.00
_cell.angle_beta   90.00
_cell.angle_gamma   90.00
#
_symmetry.space_group_name_H-M   'P 1'
#
loop_
_entity.id
_entity.type
_entity.pdbx_description
1 polymer ?
#
loop_
_entity_poly.entity_id
_entity_poly.type
_entity_poly.pdbx_seq_one_letter_code
_entity_poly.pdbx_strand_id
1 'polypeptide(L)'
;MSQWVGIESEADGGQVARRAPQVAAAGRPAPRLRRAERLILGSIDGAAHVLQRRARDVLVGSAVFMVPMVGVGVLLAVLAFDRFDTFDSVLGDRGYIGAESGFAFLAIALQSFTAHLIGAYTAVYLVRYQMGGSPGIGECVRPVMRRLPLLAVTWVITHWWALLFGLWLVNANDATLVALVWILPPTAATLSTCVLLVTPVMMGEGLGVAAIARSWRLARMRFGAAFGFV
;
A
#
# COMPACT_ATOMS: atom_id res chain seq x y z
N MET A 1 -30.70 -43.10 28.53
CA MET A 1 -31.93 -42.31 28.74
C MET A 1 -31.51 -40.89 29.14
N SER A 2 -31.23 -40.05 28.14
CA SER A 2 -31.97 -38.82 27.78
C SER A 2 -31.76 -37.66 28.76
N GLN A 3 -30.73 -36.86 28.49
CA GLN A 3 -30.46 -35.54 29.08
C GLN A 3 -31.14 -34.41 28.28
N TRP A 4 -32.10 -34.77 27.42
CA TRP A 4 -32.75 -33.88 26.44
C TRP A 4 -34.11 -33.32 26.89
N VAL A 5 -34.56 -33.61 28.11
CA VAL A 5 -35.90 -33.21 28.60
C VAL A 5 -35.89 -31.84 29.32
N GLY A 6 -34.72 -31.21 29.52
CA GLY A 6 -34.59 -29.98 30.30
C GLY A 6 -34.61 -28.65 29.52
N ILE A 7 -34.75 -28.66 28.20
CA ILE A 7 -34.59 -27.43 27.38
C ILE A 7 -35.94 -26.73 27.08
N GLU A 8 -37.08 -27.37 27.34
CA GLU A 8 -38.40 -26.84 26.89
C GLU A 8 -39.31 -26.29 28.00
N SER A 9 -38.85 -26.14 29.25
CA SER A 9 -39.71 -25.69 30.37
C SER A 9 -39.40 -24.32 30.99
N GLU A 10 -38.64 -23.45 30.34
CA GLU A 10 -38.50 -22.04 30.76
C GLU A 10 -39.13 -21.09 29.73
N ALA A 11 -40.42 -21.31 29.48
CA ALA A 11 -41.30 -20.38 28.78
C ALA A 11 -42.45 -19.98 29.71
N ASP A 12 -42.15 -19.32 30.83
CA ASP A 12 -42.91 -18.18 31.36
C ASP A 12 -42.27 -17.70 32.68
N GLY A 13 -41.77 -16.48 32.70
CA GLY A 13 -41.14 -15.90 33.88
C GLY A 13 -40.50 -14.55 33.59
N GLY A 14 -41.24 -13.49 33.86
CA GLY A 14 -40.86 -12.11 33.53
C GLY A 14 -39.45 -11.70 33.97
N GLN A 15 -38.73 -11.04 33.06
CA GLN A 15 -37.47 -10.37 33.37
C GLN A 15 -37.46 -8.94 32.81
N VAL A 16 -37.66 -8.00 33.74
CA VAL A 16 -36.90 -6.76 33.94
C VAL A 16 -36.18 -6.25 32.69
N ALA A 17 -36.66 -5.12 32.17
CA ALA A 17 -35.97 -4.31 31.18
C ALA A 17 -34.56 -3.93 31.68
N ARG A 18 -33.54 -4.74 31.35
CA ARG A 18 -32.13 -4.38 31.49
C ARG A 18 -31.83 -3.32 30.45
N ARG A 19 -31.86 -2.06 30.89
CA ARG A 19 -31.29 -0.92 30.19
C ARG A 19 -29.86 -1.29 29.80
N ALA A 20 -29.60 -1.46 28.50
CA ALA A 20 -28.26 -1.71 27.98
C ALA A 20 -27.34 -0.57 28.44
N PRO A 21 -26.15 -0.85 28.97
CA PRO A 21 -25.22 0.19 29.35
C PRO A 21 -24.83 0.98 28.10
N GLN A 22 -25.18 2.27 28.08
CA GLN A 22 -24.66 3.22 27.11
C GLN A 22 -23.15 3.30 27.30
N VAL A 23 -22.41 2.59 26.46
CA VAL A 23 -20.95 2.76 26.38
C VAL A 23 -20.72 4.14 25.77
N ALA A 24 -20.36 5.10 26.64
CA ALA A 24 -19.90 6.41 26.23
C ALA A 24 -18.84 6.24 25.13
N ALA A 25 -18.99 6.99 24.04
CA ALA A 25 -18.05 7.02 22.93
C ALA A 25 -16.71 7.62 23.37
N ALA A 26 -15.95 6.88 24.18
CA ALA A 26 -14.55 7.16 24.42
C ALA A 26 -13.84 7.05 23.07
N GLY A 27 -13.26 8.15 22.60
CA GLY A 27 -12.49 8.19 21.37
C GLY A 27 -11.51 7.02 21.34
N ARG A 28 -11.69 6.11 20.39
CA ARG A 28 -10.89 4.89 20.31
C ARG A 28 -9.42 5.29 20.18
N PRO A 29 -8.53 4.86 21.10
CA PRO A 29 -7.12 5.18 21.01
C PRO A 29 -6.56 4.61 19.69
N ALA A 30 -5.84 5.45 18.95
CA ALA A 30 -5.22 5.04 17.69
C ALA A 30 -4.31 3.81 17.93
N PRO A 31 -4.41 2.74 17.12
CA PRO A 31 -3.63 1.53 17.32
C PRO A 31 -2.14 1.83 17.13
N ARG A 32 -1.36 1.76 18.22
CA ARG A 32 0.10 1.87 18.18
C ARG A 32 0.69 0.46 18.00
N LEU A 33 1.48 0.26 16.95
CA LEU A 33 2.19 -1.00 16.72
C LEU A 33 3.13 -1.29 17.91
N ARG A 34 2.79 -2.26 18.77
CA ARG A 34 3.58 -2.69 19.95
C ARG A 34 4.65 -3.73 19.58
N ARG A 35 5.73 -3.73 20.38
CA ARG A 35 7.05 -4.27 20.04
C ARG A 35 7.20 -5.79 20.16
N ALA A 36 6.31 -6.48 20.88
CA ALA A 36 6.71 -7.69 21.62
C ALA A 36 5.72 -8.87 21.55
N GLU A 37 5.40 -9.40 20.37
CA GLU A 37 4.91 -10.78 20.25
C GLU A 37 5.06 -11.23 18.80
N ARG A 38 5.41 -12.50 18.59
CA ARG A 38 5.87 -13.17 17.34
C ARG A 38 5.16 -12.68 16.05
N LEU A 39 5.63 -11.55 15.53
CA LEU A 39 4.87 -10.76 14.57
C LEU A 39 5.11 -11.16 13.11
N ILE A 40 6.16 -11.91 12.77
CA ILE A 40 6.47 -12.21 11.37
C ILE A 40 5.53 -13.29 10.84
N LEU A 41 5.53 -14.49 11.45
CA LEU A 41 4.48 -15.47 11.17
C LEU A 41 3.10 -14.88 11.48
N GLY A 42 2.88 -14.30 12.67
CA GLY A 42 1.54 -13.79 13.03
C GLY A 42 0.99 -12.66 12.15
N SER A 43 1.82 -11.78 11.57
CA SER A 43 1.33 -10.73 10.64
C SER A 43 1.29 -11.18 9.18
N ILE A 44 2.17 -12.09 8.75
CA ILE A 44 2.07 -12.74 7.44
C ILE A 44 0.84 -13.66 7.44
N ASP A 45 0.68 -14.50 8.46
CA ASP A 45 -0.50 -15.36 8.67
C ASP A 45 -1.75 -14.51 8.85
N GLY A 46 -1.65 -13.38 9.56
CA GLY A 46 -2.76 -12.43 9.72
C GLY A 46 -3.18 -11.78 8.39
N ALA A 47 -2.22 -11.30 7.59
CA ALA A 47 -2.49 -10.73 6.27
C ALA A 47 -2.97 -11.80 5.29
N ALA A 48 -2.39 -13.00 5.32
CA ALA A 48 -2.83 -14.16 4.55
C ALA A 48 -4.25 -14.57 4.92
N HIS A 49 -4.60 -14.56 6.21
CA HIS A 49 -5.95 -14.81 6.69
C HIS A 49 -6.95 -13.75 6.20
N VAL A 50 -6.56 -12.46 6.21
CA VAL A 50 -7.40 -11.40 5.61
C VAL A 50 -7.55 -11.62 4.11
N LEU A 51 -6.46 -11.92 3.41
CA LEU A 51 -6.51 -12.20 1.97
C LEU A 51 -7.40 -13.41 1.68
N GLN A 52 -7.34 -14.49 2.46
CA GLN A 52 -8.18 -15.67 2.27
C GLN A 52 -9.67 -15.36 2.51
N ARG A 53 -10.01 -14.61 3.56
CA ARG A 53 -11.42 -14.31 3.89
C ARG A 53 -12.01 -13.16 3.08
N ARG A 54 -11.18 -12.24 2.61
CA ARG A 54 -11.59 -10.96 2.01
C ARG A 54 -10.83 -10.66 0.72
N ALA A 55 -10.40 -11.71 0.00
CA ALA A 55 -9.66 -11.60 -1.26
C ALA A 55 -10.31 -10.61 -2.22
N ARG A 56 -11.63 -10.72 -2.39
CA ARG A 56 -12.41 -9.83 -3.26
C ARG A 56 -12.19 -8.36 -2.90
N ASP A 57 -12.36 -8.00 -1.63
CA ASP A 57 -12.28 -6.59 -1.22
C ASP A 57 -10.85 -6.05 -1.33
N VAL A 58 -9.85 -6.88 -1.02
CA VAL A 58 -8.43 -6.50 -1.11
C VAL A 58 -7.99 -6.36 -2.57
N LEU A 59 -8.32 -7.33 -3.42
CA LEU A 59 -7.91 -7.35 -4.84
C LEU A 59 -8.69 -6.34 -5.67
N VAL A 60 -10.03 -6.33 -5.57
CA VAL A 60 -10.87 -5.38 -6.31
C VAL A 60 -10.61 -3.95 -5.83
N GLY A 61 -10.39 -3.75 -4.54
CA GLY A 61 -10.04 -2.43 -4.03
C GLY A 61 -8.66 -1.94 -4.46
N SER A 62 -7.66 -2.83 -4.54
CA SER A 62 -6.36 -2.52 -5.13
C SER A 62 -6.48 -2.20 -6.64
N ALA A 63 -7.39 -2.90 -7.33
CA ALA A 63 -7.64 -2.70 -8.76
C ALA A 63 -8.17 -1.29 -9.09
N VAL A 64 -8.83 -0.61 -8.13
CA VAL A 64 -9.26 0.80 -8.28
C VAL A 64 -8.08 1.72 -8.61
N PHE A 65 -6.88 1.42 -8.11
CA PHE A 65 -5.67 2.18 -8.40
C PHE A 65 -4.86 1.57 -9.55
N MET A 66 -4.79 0.24 -9.62
CA MET A 66 -4.00 -0.47 -10.62
C MET A 66 -4.56 -0.34 -12.04
N VAL A 67 -5.89 -0.46 -12.23
CA VAL A 67 -6.49 -0.46 -13.58
C VAL A 67 -6.30 0.88 -14.30
N PRO A 68 -6.56 2.05 -13.67
CA PRO A 68 -6.26 3.34 -14.30
C PRO A 68 -4.78 3.48 -14.66
N MET A 69 -3.88 2.99 -13.80
CA MET A 69 -2.44 3.01 -14.05
C MET A 69 -2.06 2.18 -15.28
N VAL A 70 -2.58 0.96 -15.41
CA VAL A 70 -2.36 0.12 -16.59
C VAL A 70 -2.89 0.82 -17.85
N GLY A 71 -4.07 1.45 -17.78
CA GLY A 71 -4.62 2.23 -18.88
C GLY A 71 -3.72 3.40 -19.30
N VAL A 72 -3.17 4.15 -18.34
CA VAL A 72 -2.20 5.22 -18.61
C VAL A 72 -0.91 4.64 -19.19
N GLY A 73 -0.40 3.53 -18.66
CA GLY A 73 0.79 2.87 -19.20
C GLY A 73 0.63 2.42 -20.64
N VAL A 74 -0.52 1.81 -20.99
CA VAL A 74 -0.85 1.44 -22.37
C VAL A 74 -0.93 2.68 -23.26
N LEU A 75 -1.58 3.76 -22.79
CA LEU A 75 -1.64 5.01 -23.53
C LEU A 75 -0.24 5.59 -23.77
N LEU A 76 0.63 5.61 -22.75
CA LEU A 76 2.00 6.09 -22.87
C LEU A 76 2.81 5.23 -23.87
N ALA A 77 2.62 3.92 -23.87
CA ALA A 77 3.24 3.03 -24.84
C ALA A 77 2.75 3.30 -26.27
N VAL A 78 1.43 3.46 -26.47
CA VAL A 78 0.85 3.83 -27.78
C VAL A 78 1.40 5.17 -28.25
N LEU A 79 1.49 6.17 -27.36
CA LEU A 79 2.07 7.47 -27.71
C LEU A 79 3.56 7.37 -28.05
N ALA A 80 4.31 6.51 -27.35
CA ALA A 80 5.72 6.27 -27.59
C ALA A 80 5.98 5.57 -28.94
N PHE A 81 5.16 4.59 -29.32
CA PHE A 81 5.41 3.76 -30.51
C PHE A 81 4.64 4.22 -31.77
N ASP A 82 3.37 4.65 -31.64
CA ASP A 82 2.53 4.96 -32.82
C ASP A 82 2.51 6.46 -33.17
N ARG A 83 2.94 7.33 -32.24
CA ARG A 83 2.90 8.81 -32.41
C ARG A 83 4.24 9.49 -32.12
N PHE A 84 5.33 8.72 -32.13
CA PHE A 84 6.69 9.18 -31.81
C PHE A 84 7.06 10.47 -32.54
N ASP A 85 6.95 10.50 -33.88
CA ASP A 85 7.35 11.65 -34.71
C ASP A 85 6.63 12.96 -34.33
N THR A 86 5.40 12.86 -33.82
CA THR A 86 4.61 14.02 -33.40
C THR A 86 5.12 14.60 -32.07
N PHE A 87 5.64 13.77 -31.18
CA PHE A 87 6.10 14.19 -29.85
C PHE A 87 7.61 14.38 -29.76
N ASP A 88 8.39 13.72 -30.60
CA ASP A 88 9.84 13.86 -30.65
C ASP A 88 10.25 15.26 -31.13
N SER A 89 9.55 15.82 -32.11
CA SER A 89 9.76 17.22 -32.52
C SER A 89 9.41 18.27 -31.43
N VAL A 90 8.58 17.91 -30.45
CA VAL A 90 8.17 18.83 -29.37
C VAL A 90 9.01 18.66 -28.10
N LEU A 91 9.40 17.41 -27.78
CA LEU A 91 10.12 17.05 -26.56
C LEU A 91 11.62 16.82 -26.80
N GLY A 92 12.01 16.30 -27.96
CA GLY A 92 13.39 15.99 -28.36
C GLY A 92 14.20 17.21 -28.79
N ASP A 93 13.59 18.16 -29.51
CA ASP A 93 14.30 19.38 -29.98
C ASP A 93 14.66 20.37 -28.86
N ARG A 94 14.11 20.20 -27.64
CA ARG A 94 14.31 21.13 -26.50
C ARG A 94 14.63 20.45 -25.17
N GLY A 95 14.59 19.12 -25.08
CA GLY A 95 14.74 18.36 -23.83
C GLY A 95 15.97 17.44 -23.83
N TYR A 96 16.54 17.22 -22.65
CA TYR A 96 17.68 16.29 -22.44
C TYR A 96 17.25 14.80 -22.48
N ILE A 97 15.95 14.51 -22.59
CA ILE A 97 15.35 13.18 -22.57
C ILE A 97 14.44 13.08 -23.80
N GLY A 98 14.70 12.13 -24.71
CA GLY A 98 13.85 11.88 -25.88
C GLY A 98 12.43 11.44 -25.50
N ALA A 99 11.46 11.59 -26.40
CA ALA A 99 10.04 11.36 -26.09
C ALA A 99 9.75 9.93 -25.56
N GLU A 100 10.33 8.91 -26.19
CA GLU A 100 10.21 7.50 -25.77
C GLU A 100 10.74 7.30 -24.35
N SER A 101 11.97 7.76 -24.11
CA SER A 101 12.61 7.74 -22.79
C SER A 101 11.79 8.47 -21.72
N GLY A 102 11.19 9.61 -22.09
CA GLY A 102 10.32 10.38 -21.20
C GLY A 102 9.05 9.63 -20.81
N PHE A 103 8.40 8.97 -21.77
CA PHE A 103 7.21 8.16 -21.51
C PHE A 103 7.53 6.91 -20.67
N ALA A 104 8.64 6.23 -20.94
CA ALA A 104 9.11 5.11 -20.12
C ALA A 104 9.40 5.55 -18.68
N PHE A 105 10.09 6.68 -18.49
CA PHE A 105 10.34 7.25 -17.18
C PHE A 105 9.04 7.60 -16.43
N LEU A 106 8.08 8.23 -17.13
CA LEU A 106 6.78 8.57 -16.56
C LEU A 106 5.99 7.31 -16.14
N ALA A 107 6.04 6.25 -16.95
CA ALA A 107 5.42 4.97 -16.61
C ALA A 107 6.03 4.37 -15.33
N ILE A 108 7.35 4.41 -15.18
CA ILE A 108 8.05 3.96 -13.95
C ILE A 108 7.61 4.79 -12.73
N ALA A 109 7.58 6.12 -12.87
CA ALA A 109 7.17 7.02 -11.80
C ALA A 109 5.74 6.74 -11.34
N LEU A 110 4.81 6.63 -12.29
CA LEU A 110 3.40 6.36 -12.01
C LEU A 110 3.19 4.95 -11.43
N GLN A 111 3.96 3.94 -11.88
CA GLN A 111 3.90 2.59 -11.33
C GLN A 111 4.34 2.57 -9.86
N SER A 112 5.45 3.26 -9.56
CA SER A 112 5.94 3.43 -8.19
C SER A 112 4.90 4.12 -7.30
N PHE A 113 4.30 5.21 -7.79
CA PHE A 113 3.27 5.92 -7.05
C PHE A 113 2.02 5.07 -6.84
N THR A 114 1.62 4.28 -7.84
CA THR A 114 0.47 3.37 -7.75
C THR A 114 0.67 2.30 -6.69
N ALA A 115 1.87 1.71 -6.60
CA ALA A 115 2.21 0.78 -5.52
C ALA A 115 2.08 1.43 -4.14
N HIS A 116 2.47 2.71 -4.02
CA HIS A 116 2.30 3.50 -2.79
C HIS A 116 0.82 3.70 -2.43
N LEU A 117 -0.04 3.98 -3.40
CA LEU A 117 -1.50 4.10 -3.20
C LEU A 117 -2.14 2.77 -2.80
N ILE A 118 -1.75 1.67 -3.44
CA ILE A 118 -2.20 0.32 -3.09
C ILE A 118 -1.78 -0.01 -1.65
N GLY A 119 -0.54 0.28 -1.27
CA GLY A 119 -0.07 0.14 0.11
C GLY A 119 -0.88 0.96 1.12
N ALA A 120 -1.34 2.16 0.73
CA ALA A 120 -2.21 2.98 1.57
C ALA A 120 -3.59 2.34 1.75
N TYR A 121 -4.18 1.86 0.65
CA TYR A 121 -5.47 1.18 0.67
C TYR A 121 -5.44 -0.09 1.54
N THR A 122 -4.46 -0.96 1.31
CA THR A 122 -4.32 -2.22 2.06
C THR A 122 -4.07 -1.95 3.54
N ALA A 123 -3.29 -0.94 3.90
CA ALA A 123 -3.10 -0.53 5.28
C ALA A 123 -4.40 -0.09 5.96
N VAL A 124 -5.21 0.76 5.31
CA VAL A 124 -6.50 1.19 5.86
C VAL A 124 -7.43 0.00 6.05
N TYR A 125 -7.51 -0.88 5.05
CA TYR A 125 -8.34 -2.07 5.08
C TYR A 125 -7.92 -2.98 6.24
N LEU A 126 -6.64 -3.32 6.32
CA LEU A 126 -6.09 -4.23 7.32
C LEU A 126 -6.29 -3.70 8.74
N VAL A 127 -6.00 -2.42 8.98
CA VAL A 127 -6.17 -1.80 10.31
C VAL A 127 -7.62 -1.86 10.76
N ARG A 128 -8.58 -1.54 9.87
CA ARG A 128 -10.01 -1.59 10.22
C ARG A 128 -10.51 -3.01 10.45
N TYR A 129 -10.06 -3.96 9.63
CA TYR A 129 -10.40 -5.37 9.79
C TYR A 129 -9.86 -5.92 11.11
N GLN A 130 -8.62 -5.61 11.46
CA GLN A 130 -8.00 -6.03 12.73
C GLN A 130 -8.67 -5.42 13.97
N MET A 131 -9.32 -4.25 13.83
CA MET A 131 -10.15 -3.65 14.90
C MET A 131 -11.54 -4.31 15.04
N GLY A 132 -11.79 -5.44 14.39
CA GLY A 132 -13.06 -6.18 14.43
C GLY A 132 -14.13 -5.62 13.50
N GLY A 133 -13.78 -4.70 12.58
CA GLY A 133 -14.69 -4.16 11.58
C GLY A 133 -14.82 -5.04 10.34
N SER A 134 -15.83 -4.76 9.52
CA SER A 134 -16.04 -5.34 8.18
C SER A 134 -15.92 -4.25 7.10
N PRO A 135 -14.69 -3.72 6.86
CA PRO A 135 -14.51 -2.55 6.01
C PRO A 135 -14.94 -2.80 4.56
N GLY A 136 -15.69 -1.86 3.99
CA GLY A 136 -16.02 -1.84 2.57
C GLY A 136 -14.95 -1.15 1.71
N ILE A 137 -14.90 -1.47 0.41
CA ILE A 137 -13.93 -0.89 -0.54
C ILE A 137 -14.01 0.65 -0.54
N GLY A 138 -15.21 1.22 -0.73
CA GLY A 138 -15.40 2.67 -0.80
C GLY A 138 -15.00 3.40 0.49
N GLU A 139 -15.20 2.76 1.64
CA GLU A 139 -14.83 3.33 2.94
C GLU A 139 -13.31 3.38 3.16
N CYS A 140 -12.57 2.51 2.47
CA CYS A 140 -11.11 2.43 2.49
C CYS A 140 -10.48 3.30 1.39
N VAL A 141 -11.10 3.40 0.22
CA VAL A 141 -10.65 4.28 -0.89
C VAL A 141 -10.79 5.75 -0.51
N ARG A 142 -11.90 6.16 0.12
CA ARG A 142 -12.15 7.57 0.46
C ARG A 142 -11.05 8.22 1.31
N PRO A 143 -10.54 7.59 2.38
CA PRO A 143 -9.38 8.09 3.12
C PRO A 143 -8.11 8.23 2.28
N VAL A 144 -7.84 7.28 1.38
CA VAL A 144 -6.68 7.34 0.47
C VAL A 144 -6.81 8.56 -0.44
N MET A 145 -7.98 8.74 -1.07
CA MET A 145 -8.25 9.90 -1.94
C MET A 145 -8.12 11.23 -1.21
N ARG A 146 -8.65 11.32 0.02
CA ARG A 146 -8.52 12.52 0.86
C ARG A 146 -7.09 12.85 1.27
N ARG A 147 -6.21 11.85 1.30
CA ARG A 147 -4.81 12.00 1.67
C ARG A 147 -3.87 11.97 0.48
N LEU A 148 -4.38 12.06 -0.75
CA LEU A 148 -3.56 12.06 -1.97
C LEU A 148 -2.40 13.07 -1.94
N PRO A 149 -2.59 14.35 -1.54
CA PRO A 149 -1.48 15.30 -1.49
C PRO A 149 -0.37 14.84 -0.54
N LEU A 150 -0.74 14.30 0.61
CA LEU A 150 0.20 13.79 1.61
C LEU A 150 0.87 12.49 1.12
N LEU A 151 0.14 11.60 0.45
CA LEU A 151 0.67 10.39 -0.17
C LEU A 151 1.69 10.74 -1.26
N ALA A 152 1.42 11.77 -2.07
CA ALA A 152 2.36 12.27 -3.06
C ALA A 152 3.62 12.84 -2.41
N VAL A 153 3.49 13.70 -1.39
CA VAL A 153 4.65 14.25 -0.67
C VAL A 153 5.50 13.14 -0.03
N THR A 154 4.86 12.21 0.67
CA THR A 154 5.59 11.09 1.29
C THR A 154 6.24 10.20 0.25
N TRP A 155 5.57 9.92 -0.87
CA TRP A 155 6.15 9.16 -1.99
C TRP A 155 7.39 9.84 -2.57
N VAL A 156 7.33 11.14 -2.90
CA VAL A 156 8.49 11.87 -3.44
C VAL A 156 9.66 11.78 -2.47
N ILE A 157 9.44 12.01 -1.17
CA ILE A 157 10.50 11.99 -0.16
C ILE A 157 11.10 10.58 0.00
N THR A 158 10.30 9.52 -0.16
CA THR A 158 10.75 8.15 0.12
C THR A 158 11.12 7.33 -1.10
N HIS A 159 10.76 7.76 -2.31
CA HIS A 159 10.96 7.03 -3.56
C HIS A 159 11.68 7.85 -4.64
N TRP A 160 12.24 9.03 -4.33
CA TRP A 160 13.07 9.79 -5.29
C TRP A 160 14.21 8.96 -5.89
N TRP A 161 14.77 8.02 -5.12
CA TRP A 161 15.79 7.08 -5.61
C TRP A 161 15.26 6.16 -6.71
N ALA A 162 13.98 5.79 -6.68
CA ALA A 162 13.35 4.97 -7.72
C ALA A 162 13.22 5.76 -9.03
N LEU A 163 13.00 7.08 -8.94
CA LEU A 163 13.05 7.97 -10.10
C LEU A 163 14.47 8.04 -10.67
N LEU A 164 15.49 8.17 -9.81
CA LEU A 164 16.87 8.15 -10.29
C LEU A 164 17.25 6.82 -10.94
N PHE A 165 16.79 5.69 -10.40
CA PHE A 165 16.98 4.38 -11.03
C PHE A 165 16.23 4.27 -12.35
N GLY A 166 15.00 4.77 -12.44
CA GLY A 166 14.25 4.82 -13.69
C GLY A 166 14.96 5.67 -14.74
N LEU A 167 15.47 6.83 -14.34
CA LEU A 167 16.24 7.70 -15.23
C LEU A 167 17.55 7.03 -15.68
N TRP A 168 18.25 6.36 -14.77
CA TRP A 168 19.48 5.64 -15.10
C TRP A 168 19.21 4.48 -16.06
N LEU A 169 18.15 3.70 -15.82
CA LEU A 169 17.73 2.58 -16.66
C LEU A 169 17.42 3.05 -18.09
N VAL A 170 16.66 4.13 -18.22
CA VAL A 170 16.23 4.65 -19.52
C VAL A 170 17.39 5.29 -20.32
N ASN A 171 18.46 5.71 -19.65
CA ASN A 171 19.65 6.29 -20.30
C ASN A 171 20.84 5.30 -20.39
N ALA A 172 20.67 4.05 -19.94
CA ALA A 172 21.75 3.07 -19.93
C ALA A 172 21.97 2.49 -21.33
N ASN A 173 23.24 2.28 -21.69
CA ASN A 173 23.61 1.49 -22.86
C ASN A 173 23.59 -0.02 -22.54
N ASP A 174 23.66 -0.88 -23.57
CA ASP A 174 23.55 -2.34 -23.43
C ASP A 174 24.54 -2.94 -22.41
N ALA A 175 25.80 -2.48 -22.43
CA ALA A 175 26.82 -2.93 -21.47
C ALA A 175 26.48 -2.53 -20.03
N THR A 176 25.91 -1.33 -19.83
CA THR A 176 25.47 -0.84 -18.51
C THR A 176 24.22 -1.58 -18.04
N LEU A 177 23.28 -1.91 -18.94
CA LEU A 177 22.08 -2.68 -18.60
C LEU A 177 22.40 -4.04 -17.98
N VAL A 178 23.41 -4.75 -18.50
CA VAL A 178 23.86 -6.02 -17.92
C VAL A 178 24.35 -5.85 -16.48
N ALA A 179 25.13 -4.80 -16.21
CA ALA A 179 25.59 -4.51 -14.85
C ALA A 179 24.42 -4.09 -13.92
N LEU A 180 23.45 -3.34 -14.46
CA LEU A 180 22.28 -2.87 -13.73
C LEU A 180 21.38 -4.00 -13.22
N VAL A 181 21.26 -5.09 -13.97
CA VAL A 181 20.49 -6.28 -13.53
C VAL A 181 20.99 -6.85 -12.21
N TRP A 182 22.29 -6.71 -11.92
CA TRP A 182 22.87 -7.22 -10.66
C TRP A 182 22.87 -6.19 -9.54
N ILE A 183 22.87 -4.90 -9.85
CA ILE A 183 22.97 -3.82 -8.85
C ILE A 183 21.58 -3.30 -8.45
N LEU A 184 20.69 -3.08 -9.42
CA LEU A 184 19.39 -2.48 -9.18
C LEU A 184 18.50 -3.33 -8.27
N PRO A 185 18.29 -4.65 -8.49
CA PRO A 185 17.40 -5.42 -7.65
C PRO A 185 17.77 -5.45 -6.17
N PRO A 186 19.02 -5.77 -5.76
CA PRO A 186 19.36 -5.79 -4.33
C PRO A 186 19.33 -4.39 -3.71
N THR A 187 19.71 -3.36 -4.47
CA THR A 187 19.66 -1.97 -3.97
C THR A 187 18.21 -1.49 -3.82
N ALA A 188 17.36 -1.77 -4.81
CA ALA A 188 15.94 -1.45 -4.78
C ALA A 188 15.23 -2.22 -3.66
N ALA A 189 15.56 -3.49 -3.43
CA ALA A 189 15.01 -4.27 -2.32
C ALA A 189 15.40 -3.67 -0.96
N THR A 190 16.68 -3.31 -0.81
CA THR A 190 17.21 -2.67 0.41
C THR A 190 16.52 -1.33 0.67
N LEU A 191 16.44 -0.45 -0.33
CA LEU A 191 15.81 0.86 -0.19
C LEU A 191 14.30 0.74 0.04
N SER A 192 13.62 -0.15 -0.69
CA SER A 192 12.19 -0.44 -0.49
C SER A 192 11.93 -0.93 0.92
N THR A 193 12.78 -1.80 1.47
CA THR A 193 12.69 -2.26 2.87
C THR A 193 12.71 -1.09 3.87
N CYS A 194 13.55 -0.09 3.60
CA CYS A 194 13.68 1.09 4.46
C CYS A 194 12.40 1.94 4.51
N VAL A 195 11.61 1.92 3.42
CA VAL A 195 10.44 2.78 3.24
C VAL A 195 9.10 2.04 3.22
N LEU A 196 9.13 0.70 3.25
CA LEU A 196 7.97 -0.21 3.19
C LEU A 196 6.87 0.17 4.17
N LEU A 197 7.26 0.56 5.39
CA LEU A 197 6.32 0.85 6.48
C LEU A 197 5.83 2.30 6.51
N VAL A 198 6.29 3.18 5.61
CA VAL A 198 5.91 4.60 5.61
C VAL A 198 4.39 4.74 5.45
N THR A 199 3.83 4.10 4.43
CA THR A 199 2.40 4.24 4.09
C THR A 199 1.49 3.60 5.15
N PRO A 200 1.77 2.37 5.62
CA PRO A 200 1.00 1.79 6.72
C PRO A 200 1.04 2.62 8.01
N VAL A 201 2.22 3.16 8.39
CA VAL A 201 2.34 4.02 9.56
C VAL A 201 1.59 5.33 9.36
N MET A 202 1.69 5.94 8.18
CA MET A 202 0.99 7.19 7.88
C MET A 202 -0.54 6.99 7.92
N MET A 203 -1.03 5.92 7.32
CA MET A 203 -2.46 5.63 7.26
C MET A 203 -3.02 5.15 8.61
N GLY A 204 -2.30 4.27 9.30
CA GLY A 204 -2.73 3.65 10.56
C GLY A 204 -2.50 4.51 11.81
N GLU A 205 -1.34 5.15 11.93
CA GLU A 205 -1.00 6.00 13.09
C GLU A 205 -1.35 7.49 12.86
N GLY A 206 -1.66 7.91 11.62
CA GLY A 206 -2.13 9.27 11.33
C GLY A 206 -1.06 10.36 11.44
N LEU A 207 0.22 9.99 11.37
CA LEU A 207 1.37 10.86 11.71
C LEU A 207 1.83 11.81 10.58
N GLY A 208 1.16 11.86 9.43
CA GLY A 208 1.61 12.70 8.32
C GLY A 208 3.03 12.35 7.87
N VAL A 209 3.87 13.37 7.64
CA VAL A 209 5.28 13.20 7.23
C VAL A 209 6.14 12.60 8.36
N ALA A 210 5.76 12.78 9.63
CA ALA A 210 6.46 12.17 10.77
C ALA A 210 6.40 10.62 10.74
N ALA A 211 5.51 10.05 9.92
CA ALA A 211 5.49 8.62 9.64
C ALA A 211 6.80 8.10 9.07
N ILE A 212 7.61 8.92 8.38
CA ILE A 212 8.90 8.51 7.79
C ILE A 212 9.93 8.17 8.87
N ALA A 213 10.09 9.06 9.86
CA ALA A 213 11.02 8.81 10.97
C ALA A 213 10.57 7.61 11.83
N ARG A 214 9.24 7.45 11.97
CA ARG A 214 8.65 6.33 12.69
C ARG A 214 8.82 5.01 11.94
N SER A 215 8.57 4.99 10.63
CA SER A 215 8.72 3.81 9.79
C SER A 215 10.18 3.37 9.72
N TRP A 216 11.13 4.30 9.58
CA TRP A 216 12.57 4.00 9.63
C TRP A 216 12.96 3.29 10.92
N ARG A 217 12.48 3.78 12.06
CA ARG A 217 12.73 3.16 13.37
C ARG A 217 12.19 1.74 13.43
N LEU A 218 10.99 1.50 12.88
CA LEU A 218 10.36 0.18 12.84
C LEU A 218 11.10 -0.77 11.88
N ALA A 219 11.42 -0.31 10.67
CA ALA A 219 12.15 -1.05 9.66
C ALA A 219 13.53 -1.46 10.18
N ARG A 220 14.29 -0.54 10.79
CA ARG A 220 15.62 -0.83 11.36
C ARG A 220 15.58 -1.93 12.43
N MET A 221 14.54 -1.96 13.26
CA MET A 221 14.40 -3.00 14.30
C MET A 221 14.00 -4.37 13.73
N ARG A 222 13.48 -4.41 12.51
CA ARG A 222 12.92 -5.62 11.87
C ARG A 222 13.39 -5.76 10.43
N PHE A 223 14.61 -5.33 10.15
CA PHE A 223 15.09 -5.16 8.78
C PHE A 223 15.03 -6.49 8.02
N GLY A 224 15.55 -7.58 8.60
CA GLY A 224 15.52 -8.90 7.93
C GLY A 224 14.11 -9.40 7.60
N ALA A 225 13.12 -9.08 8.43
CA ALA A 225 11.72 -9.46 8.17
C ALA A 225 11.08 -8.62 7.08
N ALA A 226 11.33 -7.31 7.11
CA ALA A 226 10.85 -6.39 6.09
C ALA A 226 11.57 -6.64 4.75
N PHE A 227 12.84 -7.01 4.79
CA PHE A 227 13.65 -7.36 3.62
C PHE A 227 13.20 -8.67 3.00
N GLY A 228 12.94 -9.71 3.81
CA GLY A 228 12.41 -10.97 3.28
C GLY A 228 10.98 -10.89 2.72
N PHE A 229 10.26 -9.78 2.97
CA PHE A 229 8.96 -9.51 2.37
C PHE A 229 9.07 -8.84 0.98
N VAL A 230 10.12 -8.05 0.76
CA VAL A 230 10.38 -7.29 -0.46
C VAL A 230 11.02 -8.18 -1.51
#